data_AF-A0A973AKV2-F1
#
_entry.id   AF-A0A973AKV2-F1
#
_cell.length_a   1.000
_cell.length_b   1.000
_cell.length_c   1.000
_cell.angle_alpha   90.00
_cell.angle_beta   90.00
_cell.angle_gamma   90.00
#
_symmetry.space_group_name_H-M   'P 1'
#
loop_
_entity.id
_entity.type
_entity.pdbx_description
1 polymer ?
#
loop_
_entity_poly.entity_id
_entity_poly.type
_entity_poly.pdbx_seq_one_letter_code
_entity_poly.pdbx_strand_id
1 'polypeptide(L)'
;ILWRDGDLAQDAATALKLTAQDLYALGVIDVVVTEPVGGAHREKAKVFEAVAGAIADALDSLSKLDGAALKKDRREKFLAIGKKGLS
;
A
#
# COMPACT_ATOMS: atom_id res chain seq x y z
N ILE A 1 -6.48 11.65 21.16
CA ILE A 1 -6.23 12.98 20.55
C ILE A 1 -7.48 13.51 19.84
N LEU A 2 -8.13 12.72 18.95
CA LEU A 2 -9.39 13.12 18.30
C LEU A 2 -10.60 13.11 19.25
N TRP A 3 -10.79 12.05 20.06
CA TRP A 3 -11.95 11.94 20.97
C TRP A 3 -11.60 11.79 22.46
N ARG A 4 -10.31 11.73 22.80
CA ARG A 4 -9.81 11.50 24.18
C ARG A 4 -10.43 10.28 24.88
N ASP A 5 -10.92 9.32 24.10
CA ASP A 5 -11.50 8.08 24.56
C ASP A 5 -10.81 6.90 23.84
N GLY A 6 -10.44 5.87 24.59
CA GLY A 6 -9.80 4.66 24.07
C GLY A 6 -10.79 3.71 23.40
N ASP A 7 -12.07 3.79 23.76
CA ASP A 7 -13.12 2.90 23.24
C ASP A 7 -13.47 3.23 21.78
N LEU A 8 -13.14 4.45 21.32
CA LEU A 8 -13.35 4.91 19.95
C LEU A 8 -12.20 4.52 18.99
N ALA A 9 -11.35 3.57 19.37
CA ALA A 9 -10.21 3.13 18.55
C ALA A 9 -10.65 2.57 17.18
N GLN A 10 -11.75 1.81 17.13
CA GLN A 10 -12.25 1.22 15.89
C GLN A 10 -12.81 2.28 14.93
N ASP A 11 -13.54 3.26 15.46
CA ASP A 11 -14.07 4.39 14.70
C ASP A 11 -12.92 5.27 14.18
N ALA A 12 -11.91 5.50 15.01
CA ALA A 12 -10.71 6.22 14.60
C ALA A 12 -9.95 5.49 13.48
N ALA A 13 -9.75 4.17 13.58
CA ALA A 13 -9.08 3.39 12.53
C ALA A 13 -9.85 3.46 11.19
N THR A 14 -11.18 3.40 11.26
CA THR A 14 -12.06 3.52 10.08
C THR A 14 -12.01 4.91 9.47
N ALA A 15 -11.99 5.96 10.30
CA ALA A 15 -11.91 7.36 9.86
C ALA A 15 -10.54 7.69 9.26
N LEU A 16 -9.47 7.10 9.78
CA LEU A 16 -8.10 7.31 9.30
C LEU A 16 -7.78 6.53 8.01
N LYS A 17 -8.65 5.60 7.57
CA LYS A 17 -8.53 4.89 6.29
C LYS A 17 -7.17 4.19 6.13
N LEU A 18 -6.80 3.43 7.16
CA LEU A 18 -5.48 2.80 7.29
C LEU A 18 -5.38 1.41 6.65
N THR A 19 -6.41 0.96 5.92
CA THR A 19 -6.39 -0.36 5.29
C THR A 19 -5.58 -0.33 3.99
N ALA A 20 -5.07 -1.48 3.55
CA ALA A 20 -4.34 -1.58 2.29
C ALA A 20 -5.22 -1.14 1.09
N GLN A 21 -6.51 -1.46 1.12
CA GLN A 21 -7.47 -1.08 0.07
C GLN A 21 -7.66 0.44 0.02
N ASP A 22 -7.79 1.09 1.17
CA ASP A 22 -7.90 2.54 1.26
C ASP A 22 -6.63 3.21 0.71
N LEU A 23 -5.45 2.76 1.15
CA LEU A 23 -4.16 3.31 0.71
C LEU A 23 -3.93 3.11 -0.80
N TYR A 24 -4.39 1.99 -1.35
CA TYR A 24 -4.36 1.74 -2.78
C TYR A 24 -5.28 2.69 -3.55
N ALA A 25 -6.53 2.85 -3.09
CA ALA A 25 -7.48 3.78 -3.70
C ALA A 25 -7.01 5.24 -3.62
N LEU A 26 -6.33 5.62 -2.54
CA LEU A 26 -5.68 6.94 -2.37
C LEU A 26 -4.42 7.10 -3.24
N GLY A 27 -3.92 6.04 -3.86
CA GLY A 27 -2.70 6.05 -4.67
C GLY A 27 -1.41 6.21 -3.86
N VAL A 28 -1.43 5.82 -2.57
CA VAL A 28 -0.26 5.84 -1.69
C VAL A 28 0.63 4.61 -1.95
N ILE A 29 -0.01 3.46 -2.20
CA ILE A 29 0.67 2.19 -2.52
C ILE A 29 0.30 1.74 -3.94
N ASP A 30 1.17 0.93 -4.55
CA ASP A 30 1.00 0.49 -5.94
C ASP A 30 0.38 -0.89 -6.08
N VAL A 31 0.43 -1.71 -5.02
CA VAL A 31 -0.10 -3.08 -5.05
C VAL A 31 -0.55 -3.52 -3.66
N VAL A 32 -1.62 -4.32 -3.61
CA VAL A 32 -2.07 -5.03 -2.42
C VAL A 32 -1.78 -6.51 -2.61
N VAL A 33 -0.90 -7.07 -1.78
CA VAL A 33 -0.61 -8.51 -1.81
C VAL A 33 -1.71 -9.24 -1.02
N THR A 34 -2.40 -10.18 -1.68
CA THR A 34 -3.51 -10.92 -1.06
C THR A 34 -3.01 -11.95 -0.06
N GLU A 35 -3.68 -12.03 1.08
CA GLU A 35 -3.41 -13.07 2.08
C GLU A 35 -4.32 -14.29 1.91
N PRO A 36 -3.85 -15.50 2.29
CA PRO A 36 -4.68 -16.68 2.40
C PRO A 36 -5.86 -16.50 3.37
N VAL A 37 -6.89 -17.33 3.21
CA VAL A 37 -8.05 -17.32 4.12
C VAL A 37 -7.60 -17.58 5.55
N GLY A 38 -7.96 -16.65 6.45
CA GLY A 38 -7.56 -16.69 7.86
C GLY A 38 -6.21 -16.03 8.17
N GLY A 39 -5.56 -15.40 7.18
CA GLY A 39 -4.42 -14.51 7.36
C GLY A 39 -3.06 -15.11 7.01
N ALA A 40 -2.09 -14.24 6.78
CA ALA A 40 -0.75 -14.59 6.28
C ALA A 40 0.02 -15.61 7.15
N HIS A 41 -0.24 -15.60 8.45
CA HIS A 41 0.42 -16.51 9.39
C HIS A 41 0.06 -17.99 9.18
N ARG A 42 -1.06 -18.28 8.50
CA ARG A 42 -1.56 -19.66 8.29
C ARG A 42 -0.86 -20.38 7.16
N GLU A 43 -0.55 -19.70 6.06
CA GLU A 43 0.13 -20.28 4.90
C GLU A 43 1.33 -19.41 4.49
N LYS A 44 2.32 -19.33 5.38
CA LYS A 44 3.50 -18.46 5.21
C LYS A 44 4.22 -18.66 3.89
N ALA A 45 4.37 -19.91 3.43
CA ALA A 45 5.04 -20.23 2.17
C ALA A 45 4.35 -19.56 0.97
N LYS A 46 3.02 -19.66 0.88
CA LYS A 46 2.24 -19.00 -0.20
C LYS A 46 2.36 -17.48 -0.14
N VAL A 47 2.37 -16.91 1.07
CA VAL A 47 2.54 -15.46 1.25
C VAL A 47 3.92 -15.02 0.78
N PHE A 48 4.98 -15.77 1.11
CA PHE A 48 6.33 -15.46 0.64
C PHE A 48 6.42 -15.51 -0.89
N GLU A 49 5.80 -16.50 -1.53
CA GLU A 49 5.75 -16.57 -2.99
C GLU A 49 5.01 -15.37 -3.59
N ALA A 50 3.86 -15.00 -3.03
CA ALA A 50 3.08 -13.85 -3.50
C ALA A 50 3.86 -12.53 -3.35
N VAL A 51 4.53 -12.32 -2.21
CA VAL A 51 5.38 -11.15 -1.97
C VAL A 51 6.60 -11.14 -2.90
N ALA A 52 7.25 -12.29 -3.11
CA ALA A 52 8.38 -12.42 -4.01
C ALA A 52 8.00 -12.06 -5.45
N GLY A 53 6.84 -12.54 -5.93
CA GLY A 53 6.30 -12.16 -7.24
C GLY A 53 6.06 -10.65 -7.35
N ALA A 54 5.38 -10.05 -6.36
CA ALA A 54 5.11 -8.61 -6.36
C ALA A 54 6.40 -7.75 -6.38
N ILE A 55 7.43 -8.17 -5.63
CA ILE A 55 8.73 -7.50 -5.65
C ILE A 55 9.42 -7.67 -7.00
N ALA A 56 9.42 -8.88 -7.57
CA ALA A 56 10.03 -9.16 -8.86
C ALA A 56 9.39 -8.32 -9.97
N ASP A 57 8.06 -8.24 -10.03
CA ASP A 57 7.33 -7.44 -11.02
C ASP A 57 7.63 -5.94 -10.85
N ALA A 58 7.68 -5.45 -9.61
CA ALA A 58 8.03 -4.06 -9.33
C ALA A 58 9.46 -3.75 -9.79
N LEU A 59 10.43 -4.62 -9.49
CA LEU A 59 11.81 -4.44 -9.91
C LEU A 59 11.97 -4.54 -11.43
N ASP A 60 11.29 -5.48 -12.08
CA ASP A 60 11.30 -5.63 -13.54
C ASP A 60 10.80 -4.35 -14.22
N SER A 61 9.68 -3.79 -13.76
CA SER A 61 9.14 -2.54 -14.30
C SER A 61 10.09 -1.35 -14.12
N LEU A 62 10.73 -1.23 -12.95
CA LEU A 62 11.66 -0.14 -12.65
C LEU A 62 13.01 -0.30 -13.35
N SER A 63 13.46 -1.53 -13.59
CA SER A 63 14.75 -1.81 -14.24
C SER A 63 14.80 -1.34 -15.70
N LYS A 64 13.63 -1.15 -16.32
CA LYS A 64 13.46 -0.64 -17.69
C LYS A 64 13.63 0.89 -17.79
N LEU A 65 13.67 1.58 -16.66
CA LEU A 65 13.81 3.04 -16.60
C LEU A 65 15.26 3.45 -16.34
N ASP A 66 15.70 4.53 -16.98
CA ASP A 66 16.99 5.12 -16.66
C ASP A 66 16.96 5.89 -15.32
N GLY A 67 18.15 6.26 -14.84
CA GLY A 67 18.27 6.95 -13.55
C GLY A 67 17.59 8.32 -13.48
N ALA A 68 17.38 9.00 -14.61
CA ALA A 68 16.70 10.29 -14.65
C ALA A 68 15.18 10.09 -14.58
N ALA A 69 14.66 9.14 -15.35
CA ALA A 69 13.26 8.71 -15.32
C ALA A 69 12.87 8.24 -13.92
N LEU A 70 13.66 7.37 -13.29
CA LEU A 70 13.39 6.89 -11.93
C LEU A 70 13.25 8.02 -10.89
N LYS A 71 14.08 9.06 -10.98
CA LYS A 71 14.01 10.22 -10.08
C LYS A 71 12.77 11.06 -10.35
N LYS A 72 12.44 11.26 -11.63
CA LYS A 72 11.25 11.99 -12.06
C LYS A 72 9.98 11.29 -11.58
N ASP A 73 9.83 10.01 -11.88
CA ASP A 73 8.66 9.20 -11.52
C ASP A 73 8.46 9.17 -10.00
N ARG A 74 9.54 8.98 -9.24
CA ARG A 74 9.49 9.05 -7.77
C ARG A 74 8.98 10.40 -7.29
N ARG A 75 9.49 11.51 -7.84
CA ARG A 75 9.05 12.86 -7.47
C ARG A 75 7.57 13.05 -7.80
N GLU A 76 7.14 12.64 -8.98
CA GLU A 76 5.75 12.75 -9.42
C GLU A 76 4.82 11.94 -8.51
N LYS A 77 5.20 10.72 -8.13
CA LYS A 77 4.47 9.89 -7.17
C LYS A 77 4.26 10.62 -5.84
N PHE A 78 5.33 11.13 -5.21
CA PHE A 78 5.20 11.83 -3.93
C PHE A 78 4.39 13.12 -4.03
N LEU A 79 4.47 13.84 -5.15
CA LEU A 79 3.65 15.04 -5.39
C LEU A 79 2.19 14.72 -5.71
N ALA A 80 1.87 13.49 -6.12
CA ALA A 80 0.51 13.04 -6.38
C ALA A 80 -0.20 12.57 -5.10
N ILE A 81 0.54 12.10 -4.10
CA ILE A 81 -0.02 11.71 -2.80
C ILE A 81 -0.76 12.91 -2.18
N GLY A 82 -2.01 12.68 -1.75
CA GLY A 82 -2.89 13.70 -1.18
C GLY A 82 -3.74 14.48 -2.20
N LYS A 83 -3.55 14.26 -3.51
CA LYS A 83 -4.43 14.86 -4.55
C LYS A 83 -5.69 14.06 -4.83
N LYS A 84 -5.71 12.76 -4.49
CA LYS A 84 -6.89 11.90 -4.61
C LYS A 84 -7.63 11.84 -3.27
N GLY A 85 -8.92 12.11 -3.30
CA GLY A 85 -9.82 11.83 -2.17
C GLY A 85 -10.54 10.50 -2.37
N LEU A 86 -11.01 9.91 -1.27
CA LEU A 86 -11.99 8.82 -1.31
C LEU A 86 -13.37 9.47 -1.34
N SER A 87 -14.15 9.24 -2.40
CA SER A 87 -15.55 9.66 -2.52
C SER A 87 -16.47 8.72 -1.77
#